data_AF-A0A4R0IRA1-F1
#
_entry.id   AF-A0A4R0IRA1-F1
#
_cell.length_a   1.000
_cell.length_b   1.000
_cell.length_c   1.000
_cell.angle_alpha   90.00
_cell.angle_beta   90.00
_cell.angle_gamma   90.00
#
_symmetry.space_group_name_H-M   'P 1'
#
loop_
_entity.id
_entity.type
_entity.pdbx_description
1 polymer ?
#
loop_
_entity_poly.entity_id
_entity_poly.type
_entity_poly.pdbx_seq_one_letter_code
_entity_poly.pdbx_strand_id
1 'polypeptide(L)'
;MRDPVHDRPPKPFVDRLEQLATSYRSLRAALVLTVRSELWRGHPTSIPGVCFVRLDNAPDSEELVARHVKLHGGDLEAVVTSEKVARHLKGMTAVRAADAVERILHEWERLSRDARDETQRIDHIAEMLDSHLDDLDQLFAEPGSAVVEADGNDPVKMAPLSTEDRCMLIALACIGAVQLPELDDASKELMGHLQRRPSAKTDAEPRTEIVPFEAFGGAGLRGRLRRIGAANPQGDTVALKQPGFGDAAVRYVWDYYPDTRRPIATWLVGLAGKDPTAAQAVHQRLSELIRRRQDVDFLTNDLKELTGKNTGLLADVLYDATTDAHMRRRCERVLYDWAPSEKYQVVVADVSRRLLLDGTCFDIALRRLRRVADAAQSQDATTVVLSAFESAVDDPALRDRFLARVSGWFSEAPARPSSNLALRAVLRATVDGVPWLLSDDAEGVEVHAVLGEALNDPATYGAIVGLLDAVTGDDELYARVVVGLRTAAAEQGAVLALLDLARQFRDTSRFGTRDPLSDLTNGLTFGDLGMTTGAHAAR
;
A
#
# COMPACT_ATOMS: atom_id res chain seq x y z
N MET A 1 24.22 -7.27 -14.41
CA MET A 1 25.27 -7.91 -15.22
C MET A 1 25.21 -7.30 -16.60
N ARG A 2 26.22 -6.52 -16.98
CA ARG A 2 26.30 -5.78 -18.26
C ARG A 2 27.55 -6.16 -19.07
N ASP A 3 28.52 -6.87 -18.47
CA ASP A 3 29.76 -7.27 -19.14
C ASP A 3 29.78 -8.77 -19.50
N PRO A 4 29.77 -9.15 -20.79
CA PRO A 4 29.74 -10.55 -21.23
C PRO A 4 31.01 -11.36 -20.98
N VAL A 5 32.12 -10.71 -20.60
CA VAL A 5 33.41 -11.33 -20.31
C VAL A 5 33.59 -11.48 -18.81
N HIS A 6 33.22 -10.47 -18.03
CA HIS A 6 33.46 -10.43 -16.57
C HIS A 6 32.27 -10.89 -15.72
N ASP A 7 31.04 -10.82 -16.22
CA ASP A 7 29.84 -11.15 -15.44
C ASP A 7 29.32 -12.58 -15.68
N ARG A 8 30.13 -13.47 -16.27
CA ARG A 8 29.72 -14.87 -16.46
C ARG A 8 29.60 -15.58 -15.12
N PRO A 9 28.56 -16.41 -14.91
CA PRO A 9 28.44 -17.21 -13.70
C PRO A 9 29.71 -18.05 -13.51
N PRO A 10 30.42 -17.92 -12.37
CA PRO A 10 31.65 -18.65 -12.18
C PRO A 10 31.35 -20.16 -12.10
N LYS A 11 32.25 -21.00 -12.62
CA LYS A 11 32.07 -22.46 -12.64
C LYS A 11 31.67 -23.05 -11.26
N PRO A 12 32.29 -22.65 -10.12
CA PRO A 12 31.87 -23.12 -8.80
C PRO A 12 30.42 -22.79 -8.42
N PHE A 13 29.86 -21.70 -8.94
CA PHE A 13 28.44 -21.38 -8.75
C PHE A 13 27.56 -22.34 -9.53
N VAL A 14 27.87 -22.58 -10.80
CA VAL A 14 27.11 -23.48 -11.68
C VAL A 14 27.14 -24.92 -11.17
N ASP A 15 28.31 -25.40 -10.74
CA ASP A 15 28.50 -26.74 -10.19
C ASP A 15 27.70 -26.97 -8.89
N ARG A 16 27.33 -25.89 -8.16
CA ARG A 16 26.53 -25.96 -6.92
C ARG A 16 25.03 -25.82 -7.14
N LEU A 17 24.56 -25.58 -8.36
CA LEU A 17 23.13 -25.36 -8.62
C LEU A 17 22.27 -26.58 -8.32
N GLU A 18 22.78 -27.79 -8.52
CA GLU A 18 22.07 -29.03 -8.15
C GLU A 18 21.88 -29.16 -6.63
N GLN A 19 22.93 -28.87 -5.87
CA GLN A 19 22.87 -28.87 -4.41
C GLN A 19 21.91 -27.79 -3.91
N LEU A 20 21.96 -26.59 -4.47
CA LEU A 20 21.02 -25.52 -4.17
C LEU A 20 19.58 -25.94 -4.50
N ALA A 21 19.32 -26.50 -5.69
CA ALA A 21 18.00 -26.96 -6.09
C ALA A 21 17.42 -28.00 -5.11
N THR A 22 18.28 -28.90 -4.60
CA THR A 22 17.89 -29.89 -3.59
C THR A 22 17.50 -29.21 -2.27
N SER A 23 18.30 -28.26 -1.79
CA SER A 23 17.99 -27.48 -0.58
C SER A 23 16.73 -26.63 -0.71
N TYR A 24 16.52 -25.96 -1.84
CA TYR A 24 15.30 -25.17 -2.06
C TYR A 24 14.06 -26.08 -2.13
N ARG A 25 14.17 -27.26 -2.74
CA ARG A 25 13.07 -28.23 -2.77
C ARG A 25 12.70 -28.75 -1.39
N SER A 26 13.66 -29.05 -0.51
CA SER A 26 13.36 -29.48 0.86
C SER A 26 12.67 -28.38 1.67
N LEU A 27 12.96 -27.11 1.35
CA LEU A 27 12.31 -25.94 1.93
C LEU A 27 10.98 -25.55 1.24
N ARG A 28 10.53 -26.30 0.23
CA ARG A 28 9.38 -25.96 -0.63
C ARG A 28 9.47 -24.55 -1.23
N ALA A 29 10.68 -24.09 -1.52
CA ALA A 29 10.98 -22.79 -2.10
C ALA A 29 11.56 -22.94 -3.51
N ALA A 30 11.58 -21.84 -4.26
CA ALA A 30 12.19 -21.78 -5.60
C ALA A 30 13.09 -20.54 -5.72
N LEU A 31 14.26 -20.72 -6.34
CA LEU A 31 15.14 -19.64 -6.73
C LEU A 31 15.04 -19.45 -8.25
N VAL A 32 14.56 -18.28 -8.67
CA VAL A 32 14.52 -17.91 -10.09
C VAL A 32 15.69 -17.00 -10.40
N LEU A 33 16.55 -17.44 -11.32
CA LEU A 33 17.71 -16.67 -11.79
C LEU A 33 17.47 -16.24 -13.23
N THR A 34 17.49 -14.93 -13.47
CA THR A 34 17.43 -14.38 -14.83
C THR A 34 18.84 -14.08 -15.31
N VAL A 35 19.28 -14.81 -16.33
CA VAL A 35 20.62 -14.66 -16.92
C VAL A 35 20.46 -14.41 -18.41
N ARG A 36 21.17 -13.40 -18.93
CA ARG A 36 21.19 -13.14 -20.37
C ARG A 36 21.84 -14.33 -21.10
N SER A 37 21.29 -14.73 -22.24
CA SER A 37 21.74 -15.92 -22.98
C SER A 37 23.25 -15.88 -23.32
N GLU A 38 23.82 -14.69 -23.54
CA GLU A 38 25.25 -14.53 -23.81
C GLU A 38 26.13 -14.85 -22.61
N LEU A 39 25.63 -14.62 -21.38
CA LEU A 39 26.35 -14.90 -20.14
C LEU A 39 26.31 -16.38 -19.76
N TRP A 40 25.30 -17.12 -20.22
CA TRP A 40 25.19 -18.57 -19.98
C TRP A 40 25.95 -19.41 -21.02
N ARG A 41 26.47 -18.79 -22.08
CA ARG A 41 27.16 -19.50 -23.17
C ARG A 41 28.37 -20.28 -22.64
N GLY A 42 28.37 -21.59 -22.84
CA GLY A 42 29.44 -22.50 -22.40
C GLY A 42 29.13 -23.27 -21.11
N HIS A 43 28.00 -23.00 -20.45
CA HIS A 43 27.51 -23.76 -19.30
C HIS A 43 26.52 -24.87 -19.70
N PRO A 44 26.31 -25.89 -18.85
CA PRO A 44 25.31 -26.92 -19.09
C PRO A 44 23.91 -26.32 -19.26
N THR A 45 23.13 -26.91 -20.17
CA THR A 45 21.72 -26.54 -20.40
C THR A 45 20.73 -27.44 -19.66
N SER A 46 21.26 -28.40 -18.92
CA SER A 46 20.52 -29.33 -18.07
C SER A 46 21.38 -29.62 -16.84
N ILE A 47 20.80 -29.38 -15.66
CA ILE A 47 21.38 -29.68 -14.35
C ILE A 47 20.25 -30.34 -13.55
N PRO A 48 20.49 -31.50 -12.90
CA PRO A 48 19.44 -32.19 -12.16
C PRO A 48 18.73 -31.27 -11.16
N GLY A 49 17.40 -31.27 -11.21
CA GLY A 49 16.56 -30.47 -10.32
C GLY A 49 16.50 -28.97 -10.62
N VAL A 50 17.23 -28.47 -11.62
CA VAL A 50 17.18 -27.08 -12.09
C VAL A 50 16.33 -27.00 -13.35
N CYS A 51 15.33 -26.11 -13.36
CA CYS A 51 14.52 -25.84 -14.55
C CYS A 51 15.16 -24.71 -15.37
N PHE A 52 15.47 -24.99 -16.62
CA PHE A 52 15.97 -23.98 -17.56
C PHE A 52 14.83 -23.49 -18.45
N VAL A 53 14.48 -22.21 -18.31
CA VAL A 53 13.52 -21.53 -19.19
C VAL A 53 14.31 -20.53 -20.03
N ARG A 54 14.36 -20.77 -21.34
CA ARG A 54 14.94 -19.83 -22.30
C ARG A 54 13.85 -18.93 -22.83
N LEU A 55 13.99 -17.64 -22.60
CA LEU A 55 13.09 -16.61 -23.14
C LEU A 55 13.55 -16.18 -24.53
N ASP A 56 13.78 -17.15 -25.41
CA ASP A 56 14.16 -16.89 -26.81
C ASP A 56 12.93 -16.48 -27.64
N ASN A 57 11.73 -16.89 -27.19
CA ASN A 57 10.43 -16.50 -27.70
C ASN A 57 9.52 -16.07 -26.53
N ALA A 58 8.51 -15.25 -26.82
CA ALA A 58 7.46 -14.98 -25.84
C ALA A 58 6.77 -16.31 -25.45
N PRO A 59 6.46 -16.53 -24.16
CA PRO A 59 5.69 -17.70 -23.74
C PRO A 59 4.31 -17.67 -24.40
N ASP A 60 3.74 -18.85 -24.65
CA ASP A 60 2.36 -18.95 -25.11
C ASP A 60 1.44 -18.30 -24.08
N SER A 61 0.77 -17.23 -24.49
CA SER A 61 -0.06 -16.40 -23.62
C SER A 61 -1.29 -17.15 -23.14
N GLU A 62 -1.91 -17.99 -23.97
CA GLU A 62 -3.07 -18.80 -23.61
C GLU A 62 -2.68 -19.81 -22.53
N GLU A 63 -1.58 -20.53 -22.74
CA GLU A 63 -1.07 -21.50 -21.76
C GLU A 63 -0.69 -20.82 -20.44
N LEU A 64 -0.06 -19.65 -20.50
CA LEU A 64 0.32 -18.87 -19.32
C LEU A 64 -0.90 -18.45 -18.50
N VAL A 65 -1.91 -17.87 -19.16
CA VAL A 65 -3.15 -17.43 -18.48
C VAL A 65 -3.88 -18.64 -17.89
N ALA A 66 -4.08 -19.71 -18.67
CA ALA A 66 -4.77 -20.91 -18.21
C ALA A 66 -4.10 -21.53 -16.98
N ARG A 67 -2.76 -21.66 -16.99
CA ARG A 67 -2.01 -22.18 -15.83
C ARG A 67 -2.12 -21.28 -14.60
N HIS A 68 -2.05 -19.96 -14.78
CA HIS A 68 -2.11 -19.03 -13.64
C HIS A 68 -3.50 -19.00 -13.02
N VAL A 69 -4.53 -19.03 -13.85
CA VAL A 69 -5.92 -19.09 -13.43
C VAL A 69 -6.23 -20.40 -12.68
N LYS A 70 -5.70 -21.53 -13.16
CA LYS A 70 -5.82 -22.83 -12.49
C LYS A 70 -5.29 -22.81 -11.04
N LEU A 71 -4.27 -22.01 -10.76
CA LEU A 71 -3.74 -21.84 -9.40
C LEU A 71 -4.71 -21.10 -8.46
N HIS A 72 -5.66 -20.34 -9.00
CA HIS A 72 -6.63 -19.54 -8.26
C HIS A 72 -8.02 -20.21 -8.16
N GLY A 73 -8.26 -21.33 -8.86
CA GLY A 73 -9.50 -22.12 -8.80
C GLY A 73 -9.82 -22.84 -10.12
N GLY A 74 -10.49 -24.00 -10.04
CA GLY A 74 -10.70 -24.91 -11.19
C GLY A 74 -11.74 -24.46 -12.22
N ASP A 75 -12.79 -23.75 -11.80
CA ASP A 75 -13.94 -23.44 -12.68
C ASP A 75 -13.58 -22.42 -13.78
N LEU A 76 -12.54 -21.61 -13.54
CA LEU A 76 -12.12 -20.55 -14.47
C LEU A 76 -11.23 -21.09 -15.61
N GLU A 77 -10.67 -22.30 -15.46
CA GLU A 77 -9.86 -22.95 -16.51
C GLU A 77 -10.71 -23.21 -17.77
N ALA A 78 -11.97 -23.65 -17.60
CA ALA A 78 -12.90 -23.88 -18.71
C ALA A 78 -13.27 -22.59 -19.45
N VAL A 79 -13.40 -21.48 -18.73
CA VAL A 79 -13.71 -20.15 -19.28
C VAL A 79 -12.55 -19.64 -20.15
N VAL A 80 -11.33 -19.71 -19.62
CA VAL A 80 -10.12 -19.20 -20.30
C VAL A 80 -9.76 -20.04 -21.53
N THR A 81 -10.01 -21.34 -21.47
CA THR A 81 -9.77 -22.28 -22.59
C THR A 81 -10.91 -22.30 -23.62
N SER A 82 -12.00 -21.56 -23.39
CA SER A 82 -13.05 -21.40 -24.38
C SER A 82 -12.52 -20.73 -25.65
N GLU A 83 -12.99 -21.16 -26.82
CA GLU A 83 -12.50 -20.63 -28.11
C GLU A 83 -12.66 -19.10 -28.20
N LYS A 84 -13.72 -18.55 -27.59
CA LYS A 84 -13.98 -17.11 -27.57
C LYS A 84 -12.86 -16.38 -26.83
N VAL A 85 -12.57 -16.75 -25.58
CA VAL A 85 -11.54 -16.09 -24.76
C VAL A 85 -10.12 -16.37 -25.29
N ALA A 86 -9.84 -17.62 -25.64
CA ALA A 86 -8.53 -18.05 -26.16
C ALA A 86 -8.11 -17.24 -27.40
N ARG A 87 -9.06 -16.89 -28.29
CA ARG A 87 -8.79 -16.07 -29.47
C ARG A 87 -8.19 -14.70 -29.12
N HIS A 88 -8.69 -14.04 -28.06
CA HIS A 88 -8.17 -12.74 -27.64
C HIS A 88 -6.83 -12.87 -26.90
N LEU A 89 -6.60 -13.99 -26.21
CA LEU A 89 -5.34 -14.25 -25.52
C LEU A 89 -4.20 -14.57 -26.49
N LYS A 90 -4.50 -15.17 -27.64
CA LYS A 90 -3.49 -15.62 -28.61
C LYS A 90 -2.62 -14.46 -29.12
N GLY A 91 -1.31 -14.61 -28.99
CA GLY A 91 -0.34 -13.62 -29.48
C GLY A 91 -0.17 -12.39 -28.56
N MET A 92 -0.81 -12.37 -27.39
CA MET A 92 -0.50 -11.37 -26.37
C MET A 92 0.96 -11.47 -25.91
N THR A 93 1.55 -10.32 -25.56
CA THR A 93 2.84 -10.31 -24.88
C THR A 93 2.70 -10.88 -23.46
N ALA A 94 3.79 -11.37 -22.87
CA ALA A 94 3.77 -11.90 -21.51
C ALA A 94 3.21 -10.90 -20.47
N VAL A 95 3.47 -9.60 -20.66
CA VAL A 95 2.93 -8.53 -19.79
C VAL A 95 1.42 -8.41 -19.98
N ARG A 96 0.92 -8.37 -21.22
CA ARG A 96 -0.51 -8.33 -21.50
C ARG A 96 -1.24 -9.59 -21.00
N ALA A 97 -0.59 -10.75 -21.09
CA ALA A 97 -1.13 -12.00 -20.56
C ALA A 97 -1.21 -11.98 -19.02
N ALA A 98 -0.21 -11.44 -18.33
CA ALA A 98 -0.26 -11.25 -16.88
C ALA A 98 -1.37 -10.27 -16.46
N ASP A 99 -1.47 -9.11 -17.13
CA ASP A 99 -2.56 -8.15 -16.92
C ASP A 99 -3.93 -8.79 -17.18
N ALA A 100 -4.04 -9.62 -18.23
CA ALA A 100 -5.27 -10.33 -18.56
C ALA A 100 -5.70 -11.28 -17.45
N VAL A 101 -4.76 -11.97 -16.80
CA VAL A 101 -5.07 -12.85 -15.66
C VAL A 101 -5.72 -12.07 -14.53
N GLU A 102 -5.13 -10.96 -14.09
CA GLU A 102 -5.70 -10.14 -13.01
C GLU A 102 -7.12 -9.64 -13.37
N ARG A 103 -7.31 -9.19 -14.61
CA ARG A 103 -8.62 -8.73 -15.11
C ARG A 103 -9.66 -9.86 -15.16
N ILE A 104 -9.28 -11.04 -15.64
CA ILE A 104 -10.16 -12.22 -15.70
C ILE A 104 -10.57 -12.62 -14.29
N LEU A 105 -9.63 -12.68 -13.34
CA LEU A 105 -9.92 -13.04 -11.95
C LEU A 105 -10.88 -12.03 -11.30
N HIS A 106 -10.59 -10.73 -11.45
CA HIS A 106 -11.42 -9.66 -10.90
C HIS A 106 -12.84 -9.68 -11.47
N GLU A 107 -12.98 -9.75 -12.79
CA GLU A 107 -14.28 -9.78 -13.46
C GLU A 107 -15.05 -11.06 -13.16
N TRP A 108 -14.36 -12.20 -13.07
CA TRP A 108 -15.01 -13.45 -12.70
C TRP A 108 -15.61 -13.39 -11.30
N GLU A 109 -14.87 -12.85 -10.32
CA GLU A 109 -15.38 -12.70 -8.96
C GLU A 109 -16.60 -11.78 -8.92
N ARG A 110 -16.57 -10.66 -9.66
CA ARG A 110 -17.69 -9.72 -9.77
C ARG A 110 -18.92 -10.39 -10.41
N LEU A 111 -18.75 -11.04 -11.56
CA LEU A 111 -19.84 -11.68 -12.30
C LEU A 111 -20.42 -12.90 -11.59
N SER A 112 -19.61 -13.58 -10.77
CA SER A 112 -20.06 -14.72 -9.96
C SER A 112 -21.04 -14.30 -8.88
N ARG A 113 -21.01 -13.04 -8.43
CA ARG A 113 -21.97 -12.47 -7.48
C ARG A 113 -23.30 -12.06 -8.15
N ASP A 114 -23.28 -11.77 -9.45
CA ASP A 114 -24.40 -11.20 -10.21
C ASP A 114 -25.40 -12.25 -10.79
N ALA A 115 -25.31 -13.52 -10.39
CA ALA A 115 -26.21 -14.60 -10.86
C ALA A 115 -26.37 -14.71 -12.39
N ARG A 116 -25.33 -14.36 -13.17
CA ARG A 116 -25.34 -14.48 -14.63
C ARG A 116 -25.08 -15.91 -15.09
N ASP A 117 -25.63 -16.29 -16.25
CA ASP A 117 -25.29 -17.55 -16.92
C ASP A 117 -23.81 -17.58 -17.35
N GLU A 118 -23.19 -18.76 -17.34
CA GLU A 118 -21.79 -18.97 -17.67
C GLU A 118 -21.44 -18.46 -19.08
N THR A 119 -22.33 -18.69 -20.05
CA THR A 119 -22.18 -18.20 -21.44
C THR A 119 -22.03 -16.68 -21.49
N GLN A 120 -22.85 -15.96 -20.72
CA GLN A 120 -22.81 -14.49 -20.68
C GLN A 120 -21.54 -13.98 -19.99
N ARG A 121 -20.98 -14.74 -19.04
CA ARG A 121 -19.71 -14.40 -18.39
C ARG A 121 -18.55 -14.59 -19.36
N ILE A 122 -18.53 -15.70 -20.11
CA ILE A 122 -17.52 -15.95 -21.15
C ILE A 122 -17.54 -14.83 -22.19
N ASP A 123 -18.72 -14.45 -22.67
CA ASP A 123 -18.87 -13.35 -23.64
C ASP A 123 -18.36 -12.03 -23.09
N HIS A 124 -18.72 -11.69 -21.85
CA HIS A 124 -18.23 -10.48 -21.19
C HIS A 124 -16.70 -10.45 -21.01
N ILE A 125 -16.10 -11.59 -20.63
CA ILE A 125 -14.66 -11.72 -20.46
C ILE A 125 -13.95 -11.61 -21.81
N ALA A 126 -14.48 -12.24 -22.87
CA ALA A 126 -13.92 -12.13 -24.21
C ALA A 126 -13.93 -10.68 -24.72
N GLU A 127 -15.08 -9.99 -24.62
CA GLU A 127 -15.22 -8.57 -24.99
C GLU A 127 -14.27 -7.67 -24.17
N MET A 128 -14.10 -7.93 -22.88
CA MET A 128 -13.19 -7.16 -22.01
C MET A 128 -11.71 -7.30 -22.43
N LEU A 129 -11.35 -8.43 -23.03
CA LEU A 129 -9.99 -8.73 -23.51
C LEU A 129 -9.72 -8.19 -24.92
N ASP A 130 -10.71 -7.58 -25.57
CA ASP A 130 -10.53 -6.99 -26.89
C ASP A 130 -9.42 -5.95 -26.94
N SER A 131 -8.71 -5.95 -28.06
CA SER A 131 -7.64 -5.00 -28.32
C SER A 131 -8.22 -3.73 -28.91
N HIS A 132 -8.52 -2.75 -28.06
CA HIS A 132 -9.06 -1.45 -28.49
C HIS A 132 -8.01 -0.48 -29.05
N LEU A 133 -6.78 -0.94 -29.32
CA LEU A 133 -5.68 -0.05 -29.73
C LEU A 133 -5.96 0.66 -31.06
N ASP A 134 -6.38 -0.08 -32.09
CA ASP A 134 -6.65 0.50 -33.42
C ASP A 134 -7.82 1.50 -33.37
N ASP A 135 -8.86 1.18 -32.59
CA ASP A 135 -10.00 2.08 -32.34
C ASP A 135 -9.53 3.36 -31.65
N LEU A 136 -8.70 3.25 -30.62
CA LEU A 136 -8.19 4.38 -29.85
C LEU A 136 -7.21 5.24 -30.67
N ASP A 137 -6.33 4.63 -31.47
CA ASP A 137 -5.47 5.35 -32.42
C ASP A 137 -6.31 6.20 -33.37
N GLN A 138 -7.38 5.63 -33.91
CA GLN A 138 -8.29 6.33 -34.81
C GLN A 138 -9.08 7.45 -34.09
N LEU A 139 -9.58 7.20 -32.88
CA LEU A 139 -10.35 8.18 -32.11
C LEU A 139 -9.49 9.36 -31.62
N PHE A 140 -8.21 9.13 -31.34
CA PHE A 140 -7.29 10.16 -30.85
C PHE A 140 -6.40 10.80 -31.95
N ALA A 141 -6.48 10.34 -33.20
CA ALA A 141 -5.81 10.94 -34.36
C ALA A 141 -6.14 12.43 -34.56
N GLU A 142 -5.30 13.19 -35.28
CA GLU A 142 -5.57 14.63 -35.51
C GLU A 142 -6.86 14.86 -36.33
N PRO A 143 -7.70 15.84 -35.95
CA PRO A 143 -8.87 16.21 -36.74
C PRO A 143 -8.46 16.62 -38.16
N GLY A 144 -8.90 15.87 -39.17
CA GLY A 144 -8.54 16.11 -40.57
C GLY A 144 -7.39 15.27 -41.12
N SER A 145 -6.79 14.39 -40.31
CA SER A 145 -5.94 13.32 -40.84
C SER A 145 -6.80 12.41 -41.73
N ALA A 146 -6.55 12.43 -43.04
CA ALA A 146 -7.32 11.67 -44.01
C ALA A 146 -7.24 10.18 -43.66
N VAL A 147 -8.41 9.55 -43.51
CA VAL A 147 -8.52 8.12 -43.31
C VAL A 147 -7.88 7.44 -44.52
N VAL A 148 -6.82 6.67 -44.31
CA VAL A 148 -6.29 5.79 -45.37
C VAL A 148 -7.44 4.87 -45.78
N GLU A 149 -7.83 4.95 -47.05
CA GLU A 149 -8.83 4.08 -47.64
C GLU A 149 -8.30 2.64 -47.66
N ALA A 150 -8.53 1.90 -46.57
CA ALA A 150 -8.49 0.45 -46.61
C ALA A 150 -9.77 -0.05 -47.29
N ASP A 151 -9.54 -0.87 -48.29
CA ASP A 151 -10.47 -1.44 -49.26
C ASP A 151 -11.53 -2.31 -48.58
N GLY A 152 -12.79 -2.17 -49.03
CA GLY A 152 -13.87 -3.14 -48.90
C GLY A 152 -14.23 -3.73 -47.52
N ASN A 153 -15.40 -3.32 -47.01
CA ASN A 153 -16.36 -4.16 -46.24
C ASN A 153 -16.22 -4.33 -44.71
N ASP A 154 -15.81 -3.30 -43.95
CA ASP A 154 -15.87 -3.31 -42.46
C ASP A 154 -16.63 -2.11 -41.85
N PRO A 155 -17.20 -2.27 -40.62
CA PRO A 155 -18.31 -1.46 -40.09
C PRO A 155 -17.85 -0.05 -39.67
N VAL A 156 -18.68 0.96 -39.97
CA VAL A 156 -18.62 2.36 -39.50
C VAL A 156 -17.23 2.83 -39.05
N LYS A 157 -16.40 3.28 -40.02
CA LYS A 157 -15.12 3.94 -39.75
C LYS A 157 -15.30 5.01 -38.66
N MET A 158 -14.70 4.82 -37.50
CA MET A 158 -14.76 5.82 -36.42
C MET A 158 -14.01 7.08 -36.88
N ALA A 159 -14.69 8.23 -36.84
CA ALA A 159 -14.03 9.50 -37.11
C ALA A 159 -13.23 9.94 -35.87
N PRO A 160 -12.10 10.65 -36.04
CA PRO A 160 -11.38 11.22 -34.91
C PRO A 160 -12.30 12.08 -34.04
N LEU A 161 -12.21 11.93 -32.72
CA LEU A 161 -13.02 12.69 -31.77
C LEU A 161 -12.53 14.14 -31.68
N SER A 162 -13.44 15.08 -31.42
CA SER A 162 -13.05 16.43 -31.02
C SER A 162 -12.35 16.41 -29.66
N THR A 163 -11.59 17.44 -29.32
CA THR A 163 -10.93 17.55 -28.01
C THR A 163 -11.93 17.43 -26.85
N GLU A 164 -13.10 18.04 -26.99
CA GLU A 164 -14.18 17.94 -25.99
C GLU A 164 -14.69 16.51 -25.84
N ASP A 165 -14.89 15.78 -26.94
CA ASP A 165 -15.36 14.40 -26.91
C ASP A 165 -14.28 13.44 -26.37
N ARG A 166 -13.00 13.73 -26.60
CA ARG A 166 -11.88 13.00 -25.95
C ARG A 166 -11.88 13.20 -24.44
N CYS A 167 -12.06 14.44 -23.98
CA CYS A 167 -12.18 14.73 -22.54
C CYS A 167 -13.39 14.03 -21.93
N MET A 168 -14.52 13.98 -22.65
CA MET A 168 -15.72 13.28 -22.19
C MET A 168 -15.49 11.77 -22.09
N LEU A 169 -14.82 11.17 -23.09
CA LEU A 169 -14.43 9.76 -23.05
C LEU A 169 -13.52 9.46 -21.86
N ILE A 170 -12.47 10.25 -21.65
CA ILE A 170 -11.53 10.07 -20.52
C ILE A 170 -12.24 10.26 -19.19
N ALA A 171 -13.10 11.28 -19.06
CA ALA A 171 -13.84 11.55 -17.84
C ALA A 171 -14.76 10.39 -17.49
N LEU A 172 -15.56 9.92 -18.47
CA LEU A 172 -16.44 8.77 -18.28
C LEU A 172 -15.65 7.49 -17.98
N ALA A 173 -14.51 7.28 -18.62
CA ALA A 173 -13.68 6.11 -18.40
C ALA A 173 -13.02 6.08 -17.00
N CYS A 174 -12.69 7.25 -16.45
CA CYS A 174 -12.18 7.38 -15.09
C CYS A 174 -13.28 7.22 -14.02
N ILE A 175 -14.48 7.76 -14.26
CA ILE A 175 -15.61 7.74 -13.30
C ILE A 175 -16.41 6.43 -13.39
N GLY A 176 -16.47 5.82 -14.57
CA GLY A 176 -17.22 4.59 -14.85
C GLY A 176 -18.65 4.86 -15.30
N ALA A 177 -19.57 5.05 -14.34
CA ALA A 177 -20.98 5.30 -14.58
C ALA A 177 -21.46 6.52 -13.79
N VAL A 178 -22.13 7.47 -14.44
CA VAL A 178 -22.41 8.79 -13.87
C VAL A 178 -23.64 9.44 -14.50
N GLN A 179 -24.27 10.41 -13.84
CA GLN A 179 -25.38 11.13 -14.46
C GLN A 179 -24.89 12.04 -15.60
N LEU A 180 -25.74 12.26 -16.60
CA LEU A 180 -25.37 13.02 -17.79
C LEU A 180 -24.90 14.48 -17.51
N PRO A 181 -25.53 15.27 -16.61
CA PRO A 181 -25.03 16.61 -16.28
C PRO A 181 -23.65 16.58 -15.62
N GLU A 182 -23.44 15.65 -14.69
CA GLU A 182 -22.18 15.44 -13.98
C GLU A 182 -21.05 15.05 -14.96
N LEU A 183 -21.35 14.26 -16.00
CA LEU A 183 -20.39 13.92 -17.05
C LEU A 183 -19.95 15.14 -17.85
N ASP A 184 -20.87 16.02 -18.22
CA ASP A 184 -20.55 17.23 -18.98
C ASP A 184 -19.68 18.19 -18.15
N ASP A 185 -20.00 18.37 -16.87
CA ASP A 185 -19.20 19.16 -15.93
C ASP A 185 -17.81 18.54 -15.71
N ALA A 186 -17.72 17.23 -15.50
CA ALA A 186 -16.47 16.50 -15.35
C ALA A 186 -15.58 16.62 -16.59
N SER A 187 -16.17 16.51 -17.78
CA SER A 187 -15.48 16.68 -19.06
C SER A 187 -14.90 18.11 -19.21
N LYS A 188 -15.67 19.13 -18.83
CA LYS A 188 -15.23 20.54 -18.87
C LYS A 188 -14.13 20.82 -17.85
N GLU A 189 -14.25 20.28 -16.65
CA GLU A 189 -13.22 20.41 -15.60
C GLU A 189 -11.90 19.78 -16.07
N LEU A 190 -11.94 18.55 -16.61
CA LEU A 190 -10.77 17.89 -17.17
C LEU A 190 -10.14 18.69 -18.32
N MET A 191 -10.96 19.20 -19.25
CA MET A 191 -10.47 20.04 -20.34
C MET A 191 -9.76 21.30 -19.81
N GLY A 192 -10.30 21.94 -18.77
CA GLY A 192 -9.65 23.07 -18.10
C GLY A 192 -8.29 22.72 -17.51
N HIS A 193 -8.14 21.54 -16.92
CA HIS A 193 -6.84 21.05 -16.43
C HIS A 193 -5.83 20.79 -17.56
N LEU A 194 -6.28 20.24 -18.69
CA LEU A 194 -5.42 19.98 -19.85
C LEU A 194 -4.98 21.26 -20.58
N GLN A 195 -5.80 22.31 -20.55
CA GLN A 195 -5.49 23.60 -21.18
C GLN A 195 -4.60 24.51 -20.31
N ARG A 196 -4.59 24.33 -18.98
CA ARG A 196 -3.74 25.09 -18.06
C ARG A 196 -2.27 24.67 -18.23
N ARG A 197 -1.50 25.41 -19.03
CA ARG A 197 -0.04 25.28 -19.10
C ARG A 197 0.60 25.58 -17.74
N PRO A 198 1.66 24.87 -17.33
CA PRO A 198 2.41 25.16 -16.12
C PRO A 198 3.31 26.38 -16.33
N SER A 199 2.76 27.59 -16.36
CA SER A 199 3.53 28.85 -16.27
C SER A 199 2.64 30.02 -15.88
N ALA A 200 3.15 30.77 -14.90
CA ALA A 200 2.68 32.04 -14.35
C ALA A 200 1.40 32.01 -13.49
N LYS A 201 1.63 32.24 -12.18
CA LYS A 201 0.65 32.78 -11.23
C LYS A 201 -0.15 33.90 -11.89
N THR A 202 -1.39 33.60 -12.23
CA THR A 202 -2.36 34.63 -12.58
C THR A 202 -3.71 34.15 -12.08
N ASP A 203 -4.19 34.77 -11.01
CA ASP A 203 -5.55 34.63 -10.49
C ASP A 203 -6.55 35.23 -11.48
N ALA A 204 -6.70 34.59 -12.63
CA ALA A 204 -7.73 34.91 -13.59
C ALA A 204 -8.59 33.66 -13.79
N GLU A 205 -9.77 33.66 -13.16
CA GLU A 205 -10.85 32.76 -13.54
C GLU A 205 -11.11 32.91 -15.04
N PRO A 206 -11.02 31.84 -15.86
CA PRO A 206 -11.56 31.91 -17.20
C PRO A 206 -13.07 31.75 -17.10
N ARG A 207 -13.80 32.86 -16.99
CA ARG A 207 -15.22 32.90 -17.33
C ARG A 207 -15.32 33.03 -18.85
N THR A 208 -15.38 31.91 -19.55
CA THR A 208 -15.90 31.89 -20.91
C THR A 208 -17.40 32.15 -20.82
N GLU A 209 -17.83 33.38 -21.09
CA GLU A 209 -19.24 33.68 -21.35
C GLU A 209 -19.67 32.88 -22.58
N ILE A 210 -20.44 31.80 -22.34
CA ILE A 210 -21.05 31.02 -23.41
C ILE A 210 -22.12 31.90 -24.04
N VAL A 211 -21.89 32.32 -25.29
CA VAL A 211 -22.91 33.01 -26.09
C VAL A 211 -24.06 32.00 -26.32
N PRO A 212 -25.30 32.26 -25.85
CA PRO A 212 -26.38 31.26 -25.85
C PRO A 212 -26.74 30.67 -27.22
N PHE A 213 -26.40 31.38 -28.30
CA PHE A 213 -26.65 30.94 -29.68
C PHE A 213 -25.65 29.90 -30.20
N GLU A 214 -24.43 29.83 -29.65
CA GLU A 214 -23.44 28.82 -30.01
C GLU A 214 -23.72 27.46 -29.34
N ALA A 215 -24.48 27.45 -28.23
CA ALA A 215 -24.88 26.24 -27.51
C ALA A 215 -25.74 25.28 -28.35
N PHE A 216 -26.40 25.77 -29.40
CA PHE A 216 -27.21 24.96 -30.33
C PHE A 216 -26.47 24.58 -31.62
N GLY A 217 -25.20 24.97 -31.79
CA GLY A 217 -24.42 24.81 -33.02
C GLY A 217 -23.69 23.47 -33.19
N GLY A 218 -23.91 22.50 -32.32
CA GLY A 218 -23.17 21.22 -32.30
C GLY A 218 -24.07 19.98 -32.34
N ALA A 219 -23.45 18.81 -32.55
CA ALA A 219 -24.14 17.55 -32.32
C ALA A 219 -24.61 17.51 -30.85
N GLY A 220 -25.92 17.38 -30.63
CA GLY A 220 -26.49 17.33 -29.28
C GLY A 220 -25.84 16.23 -28.43
N LEU A 221 -25.89 16.38 -27.11
CA LEU A 221 -25.16 15.53 -26.14
C LEU A 221 -25.34 14.02 -26.38
N ARG A 222 -26.54 13.56 -26.76
CA ARG A 222 -26.79 12.15 -27.13
C ARG A 222 -25.99 11.67 -28.34
N GLY A 223 -25.75 12.53 -29.32
CA GLY A 223 -24.88 12.25 -30.47
C GLY A 223 -23.41 12.17 -30.07
N ARG A 224 -22.97 13.00 -29.12
CA ARG A 224 -21.63 12.95 -28.52
C ARG A 224 -21.42 11.65 -27.75
N LEU A 225 -22.38 11.26 -26.90
CA LEU A 225 -22.37 9.98 -26.18
C LEU A 225 -22.23 8.78 -27.12
N ARG A 226 -22.99 8.77 -28.23
CA ARG A 226 -22.90 7.69 -29.23
C ARG A 226 -21.51 7.61 -29.87
N ARG A 227 -20.87 8.75 -30.13
CA ARG A 227 -19.52 8.81 -30.74
C ARG A 227 -18.43 8.28 -29.81
N ILE A 228 -18.54 8.50 -28.51
CA ILE A 228 -17.58 7.97 -27.53
C ILE A 228 -17.90 6.52 -27.10
N GLY A 229 -18.86 5.85 -27.76
CA GLY A 229 -19.25 4.48 -27.42
C GLY A 229 -20.07 4.35 -26.13
N ALA A 230 -20.63 5.45 -25.61
CA ALA A 230 -21.45 5.44 -24.41
C ALA A 230 -22.94 5.17 -24.69
N ALA A 231 -23.63 4.62 -23.69
CA ALA A 231 -25.06 4.45 -23.64
C ALA A 231 -25.62 4.93 -22.31
N ASN A 232 -26.94 5.08 -22.28
CA ASN A 232 -27.70 5.25 -21.07
C ASN A 232 -28.48 3.95 -20.80
N PRO A 233 -27.88 2.97 -20.09
CA PRO A 233 -28.49 1.67 -19.88
C PRO A 233 -29.70 1.72 -18.92
N GLN A 234 -29.78 2.70 -18.01
CA GLN A 234 -30.85 2.84 -17.03
C GLN A 234 -31.08 4.31 -16.64
N GLY A 235 -32.14 4.96 -17.15
CA GLY A 235 -32.56 6.28 -16.68
C GLY A 235 -31.78 7.46 -17.29
N ASP A 236 -31.02 8.20 -16.46
CA ASP A 236 -30.13 9.33 -16.83
C ASP A 236 -28.64 9.01 -16.59
N THR A 237 -28.33 7.77 -16.20
CA THR A 237 -26.98 7.30 -15.92
C THR A 237 -26.31 6.82 -17.20
N VAL A 238 -25.15 7.37 -17.50
CA VAL A 238 -24.35 7.06 -18.68
C VAL A 238 -23.15 6.20 -18.31
N ALA A 239 -22.89 5.20 -19.13
CA ALA A 239 -21.73 4.31 -19.03
C ALA A 239 -21.23 3.92 -20.43
N LEU A 240 -19.98 3.47 -20.53
CA LEU A 240 -19.44 2.91 -21.77
C LEU A 240 -20.12 1.57 -22.07
N LYS A 241 -20.48 1.35 -23.34
CA LYS A 241 -21.18 0.12 -23.78
C LYS A 241 -20.28 -1.10 -23.75
N GLN A 242 -19.04 -0.91 -24.20
CA GLN A 242 -18.07 -1.99 -24.36
C GLN A 242 -17.32 -2.22 -23.05
N PRO A 243 -17.33 -3.44 -22.51
CA PRO A 243 -16.51 -3.81 -21.36
C PRO A 243 -15.03 -3.54 -21.63
N GLY A 244 -14.28 -3.04 -20.65
CA GLY A 244 -12.84 -2.82 -20.78
C GLY A 244 -12.40 -1.64 -21.69
N PHE A 245 -13.28 -1.10 -22.53
CA PHE A 245 -12.96 0.03 -23.42
C PHE A 245 -12.50 1.28 -22.65
N GLY A 246 -13.17 1.58 -21.52
CA GLY A 246 -12.79 2.71 -20.66
C GLY A 246 -11.37 2.56 -20.10
N ASP A 247 -11.06 1.39 -19.54
CA ASP A 247 -9.71 1.10 -19.01
C ASP A 247 -8.66 1.22 -20.11
N ALA A 248 -8.96 0.70 -21.31
CA ALA A 248 -8.08 0.81 -22.46
C ALA A 248 -7.86 2.28 -22.86
N ALA A 249 -8.91 3.10 -22.89
CA ALA A 249 -8.81 4.53 -23.22
C ALA A 249 -7.92 5.29 -22.23
N VAL A 250 -8.11 5.10 -20.92
CA VAL A 250 -7.29 5.80 -19.91
C VAL A 250 -5.83 5.34 -19.98
N ARG A 251 -5.60 4.03 -20.10
CA ARG A 251 -4.24 3.48 -20.26
C ARG A 251 -3.56 4.00 -21.51
N TYR A 252 -4.27 4.05 -22.63
CA TYR A 252 -3.78 4.58 -23.90
C TYR A 252 -3.36 6.04 -23.75
N VAL A 253 -4.24 6.89 -23.20
CA VAL A 253 -3.91 8.30 -22.99
C VAL A 253 -2.69 8.47 -22.07
N TRP A 254 -2.67 7.70 -20.97
CA TRP A 254 -1.57 7.74 -20.00
C TRP A 254 -0.22 7.29 -20.61
N ASP A 255 -0.24 6.25 -21.44
CA ASP A 255 0.96 5.66 -22.02
C ASP A 255 1.53 6.49 -23.18
N TYR A 256 0.67 6.97 -24.08
CA TYR A 256 1.06 7.65 -25.32
C TYR A 256 1.13 9.18 -25.22
N TYR A 257 0.49 9.79 -24.22
CA TYR A 257 0.48 11.25 -24.02
C TYR A 257 1.05 11.63 -22.64
N PRO A 258 2.38 11.52 -22.43
CA PRO A 258 3.00 11.74 -21.12
C PRO A 258 2.68 13.11 -20.50
N ASP A 259 2.56 14.15 -21.32
CA ASP A 259 2.24 15.52 -20.88
C ASP A 259 0.84 15.64 -20.24
N THR A 260 -0.04 14.67 -20.48
CA THR A 260 -1.40 14.64 -19.92
C THR A 260 -1.48 13.99 -18.54
N ARG A 261 -0.46 13.24 -18.10
CA ARG A 261 -0.48 12.48 -16.85
C ARG A 261 -0.72 13.36 -15.63
N ARG A 262 0.09 14.42 -15.47
CA ARG A 262 -0.01 15.35 -14.35
C ARG A 262 -1.36 16.09 -14.36
N PRO A 263 -1.85 16.65 -15.48
CA PRO A 263 -3.21 17.20 -15.57
C PRO A 263 -4.32 16.22 -15.18
N ILE A 264 -4.30 14.99 -15.72
CA ILE A 264 -5.30 13.95 -15.42
C ILE A 264 -5.25 13.59 -13.94
N ALA A 265 -4.07 13.36 -13.37
CA ALA A 265 -3.92 13.08 -11.95
C ALA A 265 -4.36 14.25 -11.06
N THR A 266 -4.11 15.49 -11.47
CA THR A 266 -4.57 16.69 -10.74
C THR A 266 -6.09 16.69 -10.66
N TRP A 267 -6.76 16.43 -11.78
CA TRP A 267 -8.21 16.34 -11.84
C TRP A 267 -8.75 15.18 -10.98
N LEU A 268 -8.17 13.98 -11.10
CA LEU A 268 -8.55 12.80 -10.30
C LEU A 268 -8.41 13.04 -8.79
N VAL A 269 -7.28 13.61 -8.35
CA VAL A 269 -7.06 13.99 -6.94
C VAL A 269 -8.10 15.02 -6.49
N GLY A 270 -8.46 15.96 -7.35
CA GLY A 270 -9.54 16.92 -7.12
C GLY A 270 -10.90 16.24 -6.89
N LEU A 271 -11.24 15.23 -7.69
CA LEU A 271 -12.46 14.44 -7.51
C LEU A 271 -12.47 13.69 -6.17
N ALA A 272 -11.37 13.03 -5.82
CA ALA A 272 -11.23 12.32 -4.55
C ALA A 272 -11.41 13.24 -3.32
N GLY A 273 -11.07 14.53 -3.46
CA GLY A 273 -11.28 15.53 -2.42
C GLY A 273 -12.74 16.00 -2.26
N LYS A 274 -13.59 15.82 -3.27
CA LYS A 274 -15.00 16.25 -3.27
C LYS A 274 -15.95 15.17 -2.76
N ASP A 275 -15.66 13.90 -3.03
CA ASP A 275 -16.55 12.77 -2.74
C ASP A 275 -15.76 11.54 -2.23
N PRO A 276 -16.05 11.02 -1.01
CA PRO A 276 -15.42 9.81 -0.48
C PRO A 276 -15.62 8.56 -1.34
N THR A 277 -16.74 8.44 -2.05
CA THR A 277 -16.98 7.28 -2.93
C THR A 277 -16.11 7.34 -4.18
N ALA A 278 -15.92 8.55 -4.73
CA ALA A 278 -14.98 8.79 -5.81
C ALA A 278 -13.53 8.57 -5.38
N ALA A 279 -13.18 8.82 -4.11
CA ALA A 279 -11.82 8.63 -3.60
C ALA A 279 -11.31 7.19 -3.76
N GLN A 280 -12.17 6.19 -3.52
CA GLN A 280 -11.81 4.79 -3.71
C GLN A 280 -11.58 4.43 -5.18
N ALA A 281 -12.45 4.91 -6.09
CA ALA A 281 -12.29 4.69 -7.52
C ALA A 281 -11.02 5.38 -8.06
N VAL A 282 -10.75 6.61 -7.61
CA VAL A 282 -9.53 7.36 -7.94
C VAL A 282 -8.29 6.65 -7.45
N HIS A 283 -8.30 6.15 -6.20
CA HIS A 283 -7.20 5.35 -5.65
C HIS A 283 -6.90 4.15 -6.56
N GLN A 284 -7.90 3.30 -6.83
CA GLN A 284 -7.72 2.11 -7.67
C GLN A 284 -7.16 2.48 -9.06
N ARG A 285 -7.69 3.55 -9.67
CA ARG A 285 -7.25 4.01 -10.99
C ARG A 285 -5.81 4.51 -10.99
N LEU A 286 -5.43 5.34 -10.01
CA LEU A 286 -4.06 5.84 -9.92
C LEU A 286 -3.07 4.72 -9.60
N SER A 287 -3.40 3.81 -8.68
CA SER A 287 -2.59 2.63 -8.37
C SER A 287 -2.34 1.77 -9.61
N GLU A 288 -3.39 1.50 -10.39
CA GLU A 288 -3.29 0.73 -11.64
C GLU A 288 -2.35 1.40 -12.67
N LEU A 289 -2.56 2.69 -12.94
CA LEU A 289 -1.76 3.44 -13.92
C LEU A 289 -0.29 3.54 -13.53
N ILE A 290 -0.01 3.73 -12.23
CA ILE A 290 1.35 3.82 -11.70
C ILE A 290 2.04 2.46 -11.71
N ARG A 291 1.36 1.38 -11.28
CA ARG A 291 1.91 0.01 -11.29
C ARG A 291 2.27 -0.46 -12.69
N ARG A 292 1.37 -0.22 -13.65
CA ARG A 292 1.56 -0.60 -15.06
C ARG A 292 2.87 -0.06 -15.65
N ARG A 293 3.15 1.24 -15.43
CA ARG A 293 4.40 1.87 -15.89
C ARG A 293 5.57 1.72 -14.93
N GLN A 294 5.31 1.19 -13.74
CA GLN A 294 6.24 1.17 -12.62
C GLN A 294 6.86 2.56 -12.35
N ASP A 295 6.01 3.59 -12.42
CA ASP A 295 6.41 5.00 -12.46
C ASP A 295 6.57 5.58 -11.04
N VAL A 296 7.63 5.14 -10.36
CA VAL A 296 7.99 5.61 -9.02
C VAL A 296 8.34 7.10 -9.02
N ASP A 297 8.88 7.61 -10.13
CA ASP A 297 9.23 9.02 -10.27
C ASP A 297 7.97 9.89 -10.27
N PHE A 298 6.93 9.48 -10.99
CA PHE A 298 5.62 10.15 -10.92
C PHE A 298 5.03 10.13 -9.50
N LEU A 299 5.10 8.99 -8.81
CA LEU A 299 4.63 8.88 -7.42
C LEU A 299 5.36 9.87 -6.50
N THR A 300 6.69 9.95 -6.64
CA THR A 300 7.55 10.70 -5.71
C THR A 300 7.68 12.19 -6.03
N ASN A 301 7.49 12.59 -7.29
CA ASN A 301 7.65 13.97 -7.73
C ASN A 301 6.30 14.65 -8.00
N ASP A 302 5.38 13.97 -8.67
CA ASP A 302 4.11 14.55 -9.09
C ASP A 302 3.00 14.26 -8.08
N LEU A 303 2.66 12.99 -7.86
CA LEU A 303 1.50 12.62 -7.05
C LEU A 303 1.59 13.19 -5.63
N LYS A 304 2.77 13.09 -5.02
CA LYS A 304 3.12 13.71 -3.73
C LYS A 304 2.81 15.21 -3.65
N GLU A 305 3.06 15.96 -4.73
CA GLU A 305 2.74 17.40 -4.77
C GLU A 305 1.24 17.62 -4.95
N LEU A 306 0.62 16.84 -5.84
CA LEU A 306 -0.80 16.96 -6.19
C LEU A 306 -1.72 16.63 -5.02
N THR A 307 -1.41 15.62 -4.23
CA THR A 307 -2.22 15.22 -3.08
C THR A 307 -2.21 16.27 -1.97
N GLY A 308 -1.16 17.10 -1.88
CA GLY A 308 -1.10 18.21 -0.93
C GLY A 308 -1.37 17.77 0.51
N LYS A 309 -2.54 18.15 1.06
CA LYS A 309 -3.00 17.77 2.41
C LYS A 309 -3.76 16.44 2.47
N ASN A 310 -4.22 15.91 1.33
CA ASN A 310 -4.89 14.60 1.25
C ASN A 310 -3.84 13.47 1.30
N THR A 311 -3.26 13.26 2.46
CA THR A 311 -2.21 12.25 2.70
C THR A 311 -2.74 10.82 2.62
N GLY A 312 -4.05 10.61 2.79
CA GLY A 312 -4.69 9.30 2.70
C GLY A 312 -4.54 8.66 1.31
N LEU A 313 -4.93 9.39 0.25
CA LEU A 313 -4.80 8.90 -1.12
C LEU A 313 -3.34 8.58 -1.50
N LEU A 314 -2.39 9.39 -1.03
CA LEU A 314 -0.96 9.12 -1.26
C LEU A 314 -0.50 7.85 -0.54
N ALA A 315 -0.95 7.63 0.70
CA ALA A 315 -0.65 6.42 1.45
C ALA A 315 -1.26 5.18 0.77
N ASP A 316 -2.50 5.28 0.31
CA ASP A 316 -3.20 4.19 -0.38
C ASP A 316 -2.44 3.75 -1.65
N VAL A 317 -2.12 4.70 -2.54
CA VAL A 317 -1.37 4.41 -3.77
C VAL A 317 0.05 3.90 -3.49
N LEU A 318 0.74 4.45 -2.48
CA LEU A 318 2.08 4.01 -2.11
C LEU A 318 2.07 2.61 -1.47
N TYR A 319 1.02 2.26 -0.74
CA TYR A 319 0.83 0.92 -0.21
C TYR A 319 0.70 -0.10 -1.36
N ASP A 320 -0.21 0.14 -2.31
CA ASP A 320 -0.38 -0.72 -3.50
C ASP A 320 0.92 -0.85 -4.32
N ALA A 321 1.64 0.25 -4.49
CA ALA A 321 2.94 0.23 -5.18
C ALA A 321 4.04 -0.49 -4.37
N THR A 322 3.91 -0.62 -3.05
CA THR A 322 4.89 -1.33 -2.21
C THR A 322 4.61 -2.83 -2.15
N THR A 323 3.34 -3.24 -2.22
CA THR A 323 2.96 -4.66 -2.27
C THR A 323 3.29 -5.29 -3.64
N ASP A 324 3.22 -4.50 -4.71
CA ASP A 324 3.63 -4.89 -6.07
C ASP A 324 5.10 -5.36 -6.13
N ALA A 325 5.33 -6.59 -6.63
CA ALA A 325 6.65 -7.22 -6.64
C ALA A 325 7.69 -6.48 -7.50
N HIS A 326 7.27 -5.75 -8.54
CA HIS A 326 8.16 -5.06 -9.46
C HIS A 326 8.51 -3.64 -9.00
N MET A 327 7.65 -3.03 -8.19
CA MET A 327 7.87 -1.70 -7.62
C MET A 327 8.43 -1.72 -6.20
N ARG A 328 8.16 -2.80 -5.43
CA ARG A 328 8.48 -2.95 -4.00
C ARG A 328 9.81 -2.34 -3.59
N ARG A 329 10.93 -2.83 -4.16
CA ARG A 329 12.27 -2.38 -3.74
C ARG A 329 12.49 -0.87 -3.91
N ARG A 330 11.87 -0.25 -4.91
CA ARG A 330 11.96 1.20 -5.13
C ARG A 330 11.07 1.94 -4.14
N CYS A 331 9.84 1.48 -3.91
CA CYS A 331 8.93 2.08 -2.93
C CYS A 331 9.44 1.93 -1.48
N GLU A 332 10.08 0.81 -1.13
CA GLU A 332 10.73 0.62 0.18
C GLU A 332 11.86 1.63 0.45
N ARG A 333 12.54 2.08 -0.61
CA ARG A 333 13.53 3.17 -0.54
C ARG A 333 12.82 4.51 -0.34
N VAL A 334 11.74 4.78 -1.07
CA VAL A 334 10.91 5.98 -0.86
C VAL A 334 10.45 6.07 0.60
N LEU A 335 9.89 5.00 1.17
CA LEU A 335 9.48 4.95 2.57
C LEU A 335 10.64 5.21 3.53
N TYR A 336 11.85 4.75 3.20
CA TYR A 336 13.04 5.00 4.03
C TYR A 336 13.47 6.47 4.02
N ASP A 337 13.47 7.06 2.83
CA ASP A 337 13.91 8.43 2.59
C ASP A 337 12.89 9.43 3.14
N TRP A 338 11.60 9.08 3.11
CA TRP A 338 10.51 9.90 3.62
C TRP A 338 10.28 9.77 5.13
N ALA A 339 10.66 8.65 5.75
CA ALA A 339 10.50 8.43 7.19
C ALA A 339 10.98 9.59 8.09
N PRO A 340 12.16 10.22 7.86
CA PRO A 340 12.59 11.35 8.66
C PRO A 340 11.95 12.69 8.27
N SER A 341 11.19 12.76 7.17
CA SER A 341 10.62 14.01 6.67
C SER A 341 9.26 14.29 7.33
N GLU A 342 9.21 15.34 8.16
CA GLU A 342 8.00 15.77 8.91
C GLU A 342 6.72 15.74 8.05
N LYS A 343 6.80 16.28 6.82
CA LYS A 343 5.67 16.37 5.90
C LYS A 343 5.09 14.99 5.48
N TYR A 344 5.89 13.92 5.52
CA TYR A 344 5.51 12.59 5.04
C TYR A 344 5.47 11.53 6.14
N GLN A 345 5.78 11.88 7.40
CA GLN A 345 5.81 10.95 8.53
C GLN A 345 4.50 10.18 8.68
N VAL A 346 3.35 10.86 8.59
CA VAL A 346 2.03 10.23 8.70
C VAL A 346 1.79 9.24 7.56
N VAL A 347 2.16 9.60 6.33
CA VAL A 347 2.03 8.71 5.15
C VAL A 347 2.88 7.46 5.33
N VAL A 348 4.15 7.63 5.72
CA VAL A 348 5.07 6.50 5.92
C VAL A 348 4.60 5.62 7.08
N ALA A 349 4.11 6.22 8.17
CA ALA A 349 3.57 5.49 9.31
C ALA A 349 2.36 4.65 8.92
N ASP A 350 1.40 5.22 8.17
CA ASP A 350 0.20 4.48 7.77
C ASP A 350 0.52 3.36 6.78
N VAL A 351 1.33 3.61 5.75
CA VAL A 351 1.76 2.56 4.81
C VAL A 351 2.51 1.44 5.55
N SER A 352 3.44 1.81 6.44
CA SER A 352 4.22 0.82 7.19
C SER A 352 3.36 0.06 8.19
N ARG A 353 2.34 0.69 8.80
CA ARG A 353 1.36 0.00 9.66
C ARG A 353 0.62 -1.07 8.85
N ARG A 354 0.08 -0.73 7.69
CA ARG A 354 -0.64 -1.70 6.84
C ARG A 354 0.27 -2.87 6.44
N LEU A 355 1.48 -2.58 5.95
CA LEU A 355 2.47 -3.60 5.58
C LEU A 355 2.93 -4.49 6.77
N LEU A 356 2.92 -3.94 7.98
CA LEU A 356 3.21 -4.70 9.20
C LEU A 356 2.09 -5.72 9.46
N LEU A 357 0.83 -5.26 9.41
CA LEU A 357 -0.37 -6.05 9.69
C LEU A 357 -0.64 -7.12 8.64
N ASP A 358 -0.32 -6.87 7.38
CA ASP A 358 -0.44 -7.90 6.34
C ASP A 358 0.64 -8.98 6.44
N GLY A 359 1.66 -8.78 7.29
CA GLY A 359 2.78 -9.70 7.49
C GLY A 359 3.77 -9.83 6.31
N THR A 360 3.40 -9.36 5.12
CA THR A 360 4.18 -9.52 3.86
C THR A 360 5.58 -8.90 3.92
N CYS A 361 5.72 -7.77 4.60
CA CYS A 361 6.95 -6.97 4.68
C CYS A 361 7.34 -6.60 6.11
N PHE A 362 7.03 -7.46 7.09
CA PHE A 362 7.15 -7.18 8.53
C PHE A 362 8.44 -6.47 8.95
N ASP A 363 9.62 -7.02 8.65
CA ASP A 363 10.90 -6.45 9.10
C ASP A 363 11.23 -5.11 8.46
N ILE A 364 10.68 -4.84 7.28
CA ILE A 364 10.87 -3.58 6.57
C ILE A 364 9.93 -2.54 7.17
N ALA A 365 8.65 -2.88 7.28
CA ALA A 365 7.61 -2.08 7.91
C ALA A 365 8.02 -1.65 9.33
N LEU A 366 8.44 -2.60 10.17
CA LEU A 366 8.84 -2.34 11.55
C LEU A 366 10.06 -1.39 11.63
N ARG A 367 11.06 -1.56 10.75
CA ARG A 367 12.20 -0.63 10.68
C ARG A 367 11.80 0.77 10.23
N ARG A 368 10.80 0.91 9.36
CA ARG A 368 10.28 2.22 8.93
C ARG A 368 9.51 2.88 10.05
N LEU A 369 8.65 2.15 10.75
CA LEU A 369 7.94 2.64 11.94
C LEU A 369 8.92 3.08 13.04
N ARG A 370 9.97 2.29 13.32
CA ARG A 370 11.06 2.68 14.25
C ARG A 370 11.70 4.00 13.85
N ARG A 371 12.04 4.15 12.56
CA ARG A 371 12.67 5.37 12.02
C ARG A 371 11.73 6.57 12.05
N VAL A 372 10.43 6.39 11.78
CA VAL A 372 9.43 7.45 11.90
C VAL A 372 9.31 7.89 13.35
N ALA A 373 9.16 6.96 14.30
CA ALA A 373 9.07 7.28 15.72
C ALA A 373 10.31 8.05 16.22
N ASP A 374 11.51 7.60 15.86
CA ASP A 374 12.77 8.26 16.26
C ASP A 374 12.91 9.68 15.68
N ALA A 375 12.25 9.98 14.56
CA ALA A 375 12.29 11.28 13.91
C ALA A 375 11.01 12.11 14.09
N ALA A 376 9.99 11.56 14.77
CA ALA A 376 8.64 12.11 14.79
C ALA A 376 8.63 13.51 15.43
N GLN A 377 8.08 14.47 14.70
CA GLN A 377 7.84 15.83 15.22
C GLN A 377 6.35 16.10 15.41
N SER A 378 5.49 15.22 14.87
CA SER A 378 4.03 15.32 14.96
C SER A 378 3.45 14.25 15.89
N GLN A 379 2.43 14.64 16.64
CA GLN A 379 1.66 13.73 17.48
C GLN A 379 0.89 12.71 16.63
N ASP A 380 0.45 13.09 15.43
CA ASP A 380 -0.30 12.22 14.53
C ASP A 380 0.55 11.02 14.08
N ALA A 381 1.78 11.26 13.63
CA ALA A 381 2.68 10.17 13.25
C ALA A 381 3.00 9.24 14.43
N THR A 382 3.25 9.82 15.61
CA THR A 382 3.47 9.08 16.86
C THR A 382 2.28 8.20 17.22
N THR A 383 1.06 8.71 17.04
CA THR A 383 -0.20 7.98 17.30
C THR A 383 -0.37 6.81 16.33
N VAL A 384 -0.09 7.01 15.05
CA VAL A 384 -0.16 5.93 14.04
C VAL A 384 0.88 4.84 14.34
N VAL A 385 2.11 5.22 14.74
CA VAL A 385 3.14 4.24 15.11
C VAL A 385 2.76 3.45 16.35
N LEU A 386 2.27 4.11 17.41
CA LEU A 386 1.82 3.42 18.62
C LEU A 386 0.69 2.44 18.29
N SER A 387 -0.32 2.88 17.53
CA SER A 387 -1.42 2.01 17.11
C SER A 387 -0.94 0.80 16.30
N ALA A 388 0.09 0.98 15.47
CA ALA A 388 0.71 -0.12 14.73
C ALA A 388 1.37 -1.15 15.67
N PHE A 389 2.08 -0.67 16.70
CA PHE A 389 2.72 -1.53 17.69
C PHE A 389 1.72 -2.24 18.59
N GLU A 390 0.68 -1.54 19.05
CA GLU A 390 -0.43 -2.14 19.80
C GLU A 390 -1.13 -3.22 18.98
N SER A 391 -1.44 -2.94 17.71
CA SER A 391 -2.07 -3.93 16.82
C SER A 391 -1.18 -5.16 16.59
N ALA A 392 0.14 -4.99 16.50
CA ALA A 392 1.08 -6.10 16.36
C ALA A 392 1.22 -6.94 17.63
N VAL A 393 1.04 -6.33 18.81
CA VAL A 393 0.97 -7.04 20.09
C VAL A 393 -0.36 -7.81 20.19
N ASP A 394 -1.47 -7.20 19.77
CA ASP A 394 -2.79 -7.81 19.88
C ASP A 394 -2.96 -9.01 18.94
N ASP A 395 -2.37 -8.97 17.74
CA ASP A 395 -2.40 -10.06 16.76
C ASP A 395 -1.47 -11.22 17.13
N PRO A 396 -1.99 -12.42 17.47
CA PRO A 396 -1.16 -13.59 17.82
C PRO A 396 -0.17 -14.01 16.72
N ALA A 397 -0.48 -13.78 15.44
CA ALA A 397 0.39 -14.16 14.33
C ALA A 397 1.63 -13.25 14.23
N LEU A 398 1.56 -12.03 14.77
CA LEU A 398 2.62 -11.02 14.71
C LEU A 398 3.34 -10.84 16.05
N ARG A 399 2.65 -11.13 17.16
CA ARG A 399 3.09 -10.88 18.54
C ARG A 399 4.50 -11.38 18.81
N ASP A 400 4.76 -12.67 18.66
CA ASP A 400 6.05 -13.26 19.02
C ASP A 400 7.21 -12.64 18.22
N ARG A 401 6.97 -12.42 16.92
CA ARG A 401 7.95 -11.80 16.03
C ARG A 401 8.18 -10.33 16.37
N PHE A 402 7.15 -9.60 16.80
CA PHE A 402 7.25 -8.23 17.27
C PHE A 402 8.04 -8.16 18.58
N LEU A 403 7.65 -8.95 19.58
CA LEU A 403 8.30 -9.03 20.89
C LEU A 403 9.79 -9.37 20.78
N ALA A 404 10.14 -10.37 19.95
CA ALA A 404 11.53 -10.75 19.68
C ALA A 404 12.36 -9.64 19.00
N ARG A 405 11.72 -8.72 18.27
CA ARG A 405 12.42 -7.58 17.63
C ARG A 405 12.60 -6.41 18.58
N VAL A 406 11.60 -6.10 19.38
CA VAL A 406 11.63 -4.94 20.30
C VAL A 406 12.45 -5.21 21.55
N SER A 407 12.60 -6.48 21.98
CA SER A 407 13.50 -6.85 23.08
C SER A 407 14.93 -6.32 22.85
N GLY A 408 15.47 -6.50 21.65
CA GLY A 408 16.78 -5.97 21.28
C GLY A 408 16.85 -4.44 21.28
N TRP A 409 15.72 -3.73 21.09
CA TRP A 409 15.71 -2.27 21.11
C TRP A 409 15.87 -1.71 22.52
N PHE A 410 15.30 -2.40 23.51
CA PHE A 410 15.42 -2.03 24.92
C PHE A 410 16.87 -2.11 25.41
N SER A 411 17.64 -3.10 24.94
CA SER A 411 19.06 -3.22 25.28
C SER A 411 19.95 -2.24 24.50
N GLU A 412 19.63 -1.97 23.23
CA GLU A 412 20.45 -1.09 22.37
C GLU A 412 20.32 0.40 22.74
N ALA A 413 19.10 0.88 22.96
CA ALA A 413 18.81 2.30 23.14
C ALA A 413 17.43 2.51 23.79
N PRO A 414 17.32 2.33 25.13
CA PRO A 414 16.03 2.36 25.84
C PRO A 414 15.35 3.73 25.77
N ALA A 415 16.10 4.83 25.87
CA ALA A 415 15.56 6.19 25.88
C ALA A 415 15.13 6.74 24.49
N ARG A 416 15.11 5.91 23.44
CA ARG A 416 14.67 6.37 22.11
C ARG A 416 13.14 6.47 22.05
N PRO A 417 12.58 7.45 21.30
CA PRO A 417 11.13 7.54 21.11
C PRO A 417 10.51 6.24 20.58
N SER A 418 11.16 5.53 19.65
CA SER A 418 10.68 4.24 19.17
C SER A 418 10.63 3.16 20.26
N SER A 419 11.65 3.10 21.12
CA SER A 419 11.70 2.19 22.26
C SER A 419 10.59 2.51 23.26
N ASN A 420 10.35 3.79 23.57
CA ASN A 420 9.26 4.21 24.47
C ASN A 420 7.87 3.88 23.91
N LEU A 421 7.63 4.07 22.60
CA LEU A 421 6.37 3.65 21.99
C LEU A 421 6.21 2.13 21.97
N ALA A 422 7.28 1.38 21.68
CA ALA A 422 7.25 -0.08 21.73
C ALA A 422 6.96 -0.56 23.16
N LEU A 423 7.60 0.04 24.17
CA LEU A 423 7.38 -0.25 25.57
C LEU A 423 5.91 -0.04 25.98
N ARG A 424 5.29 1.07 25.55
CA ARG A 424 3.87 1.35 25.81
C ARG A 424 2.95 0.26 25.25
N ALA A 425 3.24 -0.26 24.06
CA ALA A 425 2.47 -1.38 23.49
C ALA A 425 2.74 -2.69 24.25
N VAL A 426 4.01 -2.98 24.54
CA VAL A 426 4.47 -4.22 25.18
C VAL A 426 3.99 -4.38 26.62
N LEU A 427 3.79 -3.29 27.37
CA LEU A 427 3.27 -3.34 28.75
C LEU A 427 1.88 -4.00 28.85
N ARG A 428 1.14 -4.11 27.74
CA ARG A 428 -0.15 -4.80 27.64
C ARG A 428 -0.04 -6.22 27.08
N ALA A 429 1.13 -6.60 26.56
CA ALA A 429 1.34 -7.89 25.93
C ALA A 429 1.27 -9.01 26.97
N THR A 430 0.55 -10.08 26.63
CA THR A 430 0.52 -11.32 27.42
C THR A 430 0.90 -12.51 26.55
N VAL A 431 1.63 -13.45 27.15
CA VAL A 431 1.93 -14.78 26.60
C VAL A 431 1.40 -15.80 27.60
N ASP A 432 0.53 -16.70 27.14
CA ASP A 432 -0.13 -17.70 27.98
C ASP A 432 -0.83 -17.13 29.24
N GLY A 433 -1.37 -15.91 29.11
CA GLY A 433 -2.06 -15.21 30.21
C GLY A 433 -1.14 -14.50 31.21
N VAL A 434 0.18 -14.60 31.04
CA VAL A 434 1.18 -13.91 31.85
C VAL A 434 1.67 -12.67 31.10
N PRO A 435 1.83 -11.49 31.74
CA PRO A 435 2.44 -10.34 31.09
C PRO A 435 3.83 -10.66 30.55
N TRP A 436 4.09 -10.33 29.29
CA TRP A 436 5.30 -10.78 28.59
C TRP A 436 6.59 -10.40 29.32
N LEU A 437 6.68 -9.18 29.86
CA LEU A 437 7.85 -8.71 30.62
C LEU A 437 8.19 -9.58 31.86
N LEU A 438 7.25 -10.40 32.30
CA LEU A 438 7.38 -11.27 33.46
C LEU A 438 7.49 -12.76 33.06
N SER A 439 7.31 -13.07 31.78
CA SER A 439 7.40 -14.42 31.24
C SER A 439 8.84 -14.80 30.90
N ASP A 440 9.10 -16.10 30.74
CA ASP A 440 10.41 -16.60 30.31
C ASP A 440 10.76 -16.11 28.89
N ASP A 441 9.76 -15.76 28.07
CA ASP A 441 9.96 -15.24 26.71
C ASP A 441 10.57 -13.83 26.66
N ALA A 442 10.70 -13.15 27.81
CA ALA A 442 11.45 -11.90 27.94
C ALA A 442 12.91 -12.13 28.37
N GLU A 443 13.44 -13.35 28.28
CA GLU A 443 14.84 -13.67 28.60
C GLU A 443 15.81 -12.72 27.88
N GLY A 444 16.70 -12.08 28.65
CA GLY A 444 17.66 -11.10 28.16
C GLY A 444 17.18 -9.64 28.16
N VAL A 445 15.92 -9.37 28.51
CA VAL A 445 15.43 -8.01 28.77
C VAL A 445 15.72 -7.63 30.23
N GLU A 446 16.41 -6.53 30.47
CA GLU A 446 16.55 -5.98 31.82
C GLU A 446 15.24 -5.32 32.27
N VAL A 447 14.33 -6.13 32.82
CA VAL A 447 12.97 -5.73 33.21
C VAL A 447 12.98 -4.51 34.14
N HIS A 448 13.92 -4.42 35.07
CA HIS A 448 14.06 -3.26 35.96
C HIS A 448 14.41 -1.98 35.20
N ALA A 449 15.36 -2.07 34.27
CA ALA A 449 15.74 -0.92 33.45
C ALA A 449 14.56 -0.44 32.59
N VAL A 450 13.81 -1.39 32.00
CA VAL A 450 12.64 -1.14 31.17
C VAL A 450 11.48 -0.52 31.98
N LEU A 451 11.18 -1.05 33.17
CA LEU A 451 10.15 -0.48 34.05
C LEU A 451 10.55 0.91 34.56
N GLY A 452 11.84 1.17 34.78
CA GLY A 452 12.34 2.49 35.13
C GLY A 452 12.18 3.52 34.01
N GLU A 453 12.49 3.13 32.77
CA GLU A 453 12.24 3.98 31.61
C GLU A 453 10.74 4.26 31.44
N ALA A 454 9.89 3.23 31.61
CA ALA A 454 8.44 3.42 31.61
C ALA A 454 8.04 4.44 32.68
N LEU A 455 8.55 4.28 33.91
CA LEU A 455 8.23 5.16 35.02
C LEU A 455 8.63 6.62 34.77
N ASN A 456 9.71 6.87 34.02
CA ASN A 456 10.13 8.23 33.68
C ASN A 456 9.29 8.88 32.58
N ASP A 457 8.40 8.15 31.89
CA ASP A 457 7.45 8.67 30.91
C ASP A 457 6.00 8.62 31.43
N PRO A 458 5.40 9.78 31.79
CA PRO A 458 4.00 9.84 32.23
C PRO A 458 2.98 9.24 31.26
N ALA A 459 3.29 9.17 29.97
CA ALA A 459 2.41 8.56 28.96
C ALA A 459 2.28 7.03 29.11
N THR A 460 3.15 6.39 29.91
CA THR A 460 3.12 4.95 30.17
C THR A 460 2.31 4.60 31.43
N TYR A 461 1.98 5.57 32.29
CA TYR A 461 1.37 5.30 33.60
C TYR A 461 0.10 4.46 33.53
N GLY A 462 -0.76 4.73 32.54
CA GLY A 462 -1.96 3.93 32.32
C GLY A 462 -1.66 2.46 31.96
N ALA A 463 -0.56 2.20 31.25
CA ALA A 463 -0.13 0.85 30.90
C ALA A 463 0.52 0.14 32.11
N ILE A 464 1.29 0.85 32.94
CA ILE A 464 1.83 0.29 34.21
C ILE A 464 0.70 -0.08 35.17
N VAL A 465 -0.31 0.79 35.27
CA VAL A 465 -1.53 0.52 36.05
C VAL A 465 -2.24 -0.74 35.54
N GLY A 466 -2.40 -0.88 34.22
CA GLY A 466 -3.00 -2.08 33.62
C GLY A 466 -2.18 -3.35 33.86
N LEU A 467 -0.85 -3.24 33.83
CA LEU A 467 0.06 -4.34 34.17
C LEU A 467 -0.16 -4.81 35.62
N LEU A 468 -0.20 -3.88 36.58
CA LEU A 468 -0.45 -4.20 37.99
C LEU A 468 -1.83 -4.83 38.20
N ASP A 469 -2.85 -4.33 37.51
CA ASP A 469 -4.21 -4.87 37.54
C ASP A 469 -4.23 -6.33 37.04
N ALA A 470 -3.58 -6.60 35.89
CA ALA A 470 -3.50 -7.92 35.29
C ALA A 470 -2.82 -8.98 36.18
N VAL A 471 -1.90 -8.56 37.05
CA VAL A 471 -1.18 -9.48 37.97
C VAL A 471 -1.73 -9.49 39.39
N THR A 472 -2.78 -8.72 39.70
CA THR A 472 -3.28 -8.56 41.07
C THR A 472 -3.72 -9.88 41.72
N GLY A 473 -4.19 -10.83 40.92
CA GLY A 473 -4.60 -12.17 41.38
C GLY A 473 -3.46 -13.16 41.61
N ASP A 474 -2.21 -12.80 41.28
CA ASP A 474 -1.03 -13.64 41.41
C ASP A 474 0.02 -12.95 42.29
N ASP A 475 0.19 -13.46 43.51
CA ASP A 475 1.06 -12.87 44.52
C ASP A 475 2.53 -12.78 44.08
N GLU A 476 3.01 -13.76 43.31
CA GLU A 476 4.39 -13.80 42.85
C GLU A 476 4.61 -12.79 41.71
N LEU A 477 3.72 -12.79 40.71
CA LEU A 477 3.78 -11.83 39.60
C LEU A 477 3.65 -10.39 40.11
N TYR A 478 2.70 -10.13 40.99
CA TYR A 478 2.47 -8.82 41.58
C TYR A 478 3.70 -8.34 42.36
N ALA A 479 4.27 -9.20 43.22
CA ALA A 479 5.48 -8.87 43.96
C ALA A 479 6.66 -8.54 43.04
N ARG A 480 6.84 -9.28 41.94
CA ARG A 480 7.91 -9.01 40.95
C ARG A 480 7.75 -7.63 40.31
N VAL A 481 6.54 -7.22 39.92
CA VAL A 481 6.30 -5.89 39.34
C VAL A 481 6.55 -4.78 40.36
N VAL A 482 6.02 -4.93 41.58
CA VAL A 482 6.18 -3.93 42.65
C VAL A 482 7.65 -3.75 43.03
N VAL A 483 8.38 -4.85 43.26
CA VAL A 483 9.82 -4.82 43.52
C VAL A 483 10.54 -4.18 42.35
N GLY A 484 10.19 -4.55 41.11
CA GLY A 484 10.85 -4.02 39.93
C GLY A 484 10.67 -2.51 39.75
N LEU A 485 9.46 -1.98 39.94
CA LEU A 485 9.19 -0.55 39.89
C LEU A 485 9.92 0.22 40.98
N ARG A 486 10.00 -0.34 42.20
CA ARG A 486 10.72 0.27 43.32
C ARG A 486 12.22 0.30 43.11
N THR A 487 12.80 -0.83 42.73
CA THR A 487 14.23 -0.92 42.41
C THR A 487 14.58 0.04 41.30
N ALA A 488 13.78 0.08 40.23
CA ALA A 488 13.98 1.02 39.13
C ALA A 488 13.87 2.48 39.59
N ALA A 489 12.90 2.81 40.44
CA ALA A 489 12.75 4.17 41.00
C ALA A 489 13.94 4.58 41.86
N ALA A 490 14.49 3.68 42.67
CA ALA A 490 15.65 3.94 43.51
C ALA A 490 16.94 4.08 42.68
N GLU A 491 17.18 3.15 41.76
CA GLU A 491 18.41 3.11 40.95
C GLU A 491 18.48 4.23 39.90
N GLN A 492 17.34 4.64 39.35
CA GLN A 492 17.26 5.66 38.30
C GLN A 492 16.84 7.05 38.82
N GLY A 493 16.64 7.20 40.13
CA GLY A 493 16.22 8.48 40.73
C GLY A 493 14.79 8.90 40.37
N ALA A 494 13.93 7.95 39.96
CA ALA A 494 12.56 8.18 39.51
C ALA A 494 11.52 8.12 40.66
N VAL A 495 11.93 8.40 41.90
CA VAL A 495 11.04 8.31 43.09
C VAL A 495 9.85 9.28 42.98
N LEU A 496 10.06 10.48 42.45
CA LEU A 496 8.95 11.42 42.20
C LEU A 496 7.97 10.88 41.15
N ALA A 497 8.48 10.23 40.11
CA ALA A 497 7.66 9.61 39.08
C ALA A 497 6.87 8.41 39.64
N LEU A 498 7.45 7.64 40.56
CA LEU A 498 6.75 6.61 41.33
C LEU A 498 5.58 7.18 42.14
N LEU A 499 5.79 8.32 42.81
CA LEU A 499 4.72 9.00 43.56
C LEU A 499 3.65 9.57 42.62
N ASP A 500 4.02 10.07 41.45
CA ASP A 500 3.07 10.58 40.45
C ASP A 500 2.25 9.46 39.81
N LEU A 501 2.86 8.32 39.50
CA LEU A 501 2.18 7.09 39.13
C LEU A 501 1.19 6.69 40.22
N ALA A 502 1.61 6.79 41.49
CA ALA A 502 0.77 6.40 42.61
C ALA A 502 -0.52 7.24 42.74
N ARG A 503 -0.50 8.49 42.28
CA ARG A 503 -1.71 9.35 42.19
C ARG A 503 -2.70 8.89 41.11
N GLN A 504 -2.30 8.00 40.18
CA GLN A 504 -3.19 7.40 39.18
C GLN A 504 -4.01 6.23 39.74
N PHE A 505 -3.70 5.74 40.95
CA PHE A 505 -4.50 4.73 41.66
C PHE A 505 -5.74 5.35 42.35
N ARG A 506 -6.54 6.11 41.59
CA ARG A 506 -7.74 6.79 42.13
C ARG A 506 -8.89 5.85 42.47
N ASP A 507 -8.88 4.64 41.90
CA ASP A 507 -9.84 3.59 42.16
C ASP A 507 -9.10 2.35 42.67
N THR A 508 -8.97 2.22 43.99
CA THR A 508 -8.35 1.06 44.62
C THR A 508 -9.23 -0.19 44.55
N SER A 509 -10.52 -0.06 44.22
CA SER A 509 -11.44 -1.21 44.15
C SER A 509 -11.08 -2.19 43.03
N ARG A 510 -10.40 -1.74 41.97
CA ARG A 510 -9.90 -2.59 40.90
C ARG A 510 -8.81 -3.58 41.35
N PHE A 511 -8.05 -3.23 42.39
CA PHE A 511 -6.97 -4.08 42.91
C PHE A 511 -7.41 -5.01 44.05
N GLY A 512 -8.72 -5.15 44.28
CA GLY A 512 -9.26 -6.04 45.31
C GLY A 512 -8.78 -5.68 46.72
N THR A 513 -8.08 -6.60 47.38
CA THR A 513 -7.50 -6.38 48.72
C THR A 513 -6.11 -5.75 48.71
N ARG A 514 -5.52 -5.55 47.53
CA ARG A 514 -4.18 -4.94 47.38
C ARG A 514 -4.29 -3.43 47.47
N ASP A 515 -3.26 -2.81 48.05
CA ASP A 515 -3.10 -1.36 48.07
C ASP A 515 -1.79 -1.01 47.36
N PRO A 516 -1.80 -0.83 46.02
CA PRO A 516 -0.60 -0.56 45.25
C PRO A 516 0.14 0.70 45.69
N LEU A 517 -0.59 1.69 46.24
CA LEU A 517 0.01 2.90 46.77
C LEU A 517 0.90 2.55 47.98
N SER A 518 0.36 1.80 48.94
CA SER A 518 1.13 1.34 50.10
C SER A 518 2.25 0.41 49.66
N ASP A 519 2.00 -0.54 48.77
CA ASP A 519 2.99 -1.54 48.33
C ASP A 519 4.19 -0.93 47.59
N LEU A 520 3.97 0.08 46.74
CA LEU A 520 5.02 0.78 46.01
C LEU A 520 5.80 1.76 46.90
N THR A 521 5.20 2.29 47.96
CA THR A 521 5.85 3.26 48.86
C THR A 521 6.50 2.61 50.09
N ASN A 522 6.06 1.41 50.48
CA ASN A 522 6.53 0.69 51.67
C ASN A 522 8.01 0.32 51.58
N GLY A 523 8.88 1.07 52.26
CA GLY A 523 10.32 0.81 52.30
C GLY A 523 11.15 1.68 51.36
N LEU A 524 10.58 2.76 50.82
CA LEU A 524 11.37 3.90 50.33
C LEU A 524 11.87 4.68 51.56
N THR A 525 13.18 4.90 51.67
CA THR A 525 13.77 5.63 52.81
C THR A 525 13.93 7.12 52.49
N PHE A 526 14.02 7.98 53.51
CA PHE A 526 14.26 9.42 53.32
C PHE A 526 15.58 9.72 52.56
N GLY A 527 16.54 8.80 52.56
CA GLY A 527 17.77 8.91 51.76
C GLY A 527 17.53 8.77 50.25
N ASP A 528 16.56 7.94 49.85
CA ASP A 528 16.21 7.70 48.45
C ASP A 528 15.45 8.88 47.82
N LEU A 529 14.87 9.74 48.65
CA LEU A 529 14.13 10.95 48.23
C LEU A 529 15.05 12.13 47.87
N GLY A 530 16.37 11.97 47.89
CA GLY A 530 17.34 13.02 47.55
C GLY A 530 17.29 14.25 48.48
N MET A 531 16.50 14.22 49.55
CA MET A 531 16.43 15.27 50.54
C MET A 531 17.57 15.11 51.53
N THR A 532 18.74 15.65 51.16
CA THR A 532 19.80 15.88 52.14
C THR A 532 19.25 16.82 53.21
N THR A 533 19.07 16.30 54.42
CA THR A 533 18.80 17.12 55.61
C THR A 533 20.00 18.03 55.81
N GLY A 534 19.88 19.29 55.39
CA GLY A 534 20.77 20.37 55.78
C GLY A 534 20.62 20.63 57.28
N ALA A 535 21.26 19.80 58.10
CA ALA A 535 21.40 20.01 59.53
C ALA A 535 22.73 20.74 59.79
N HIS A 536 22.58 21.99 60.25
CA HIS A 536 23.53 22.87 60.93
C HIS A 536 24.93 22.33 61.27
N ALA A 537 25.94 23.04 60.76
CA ALA A 537 27.18 23.28 61.50
C ALA A 537 27.31 24.79 61.76
N ALA A 538 26.72 25.23 62.88
CA ALA A 538 27.15 26.44 63.56
C ALA A 538 27.99 26.01 64.77
N ARG A 539 29.31 26.18 64.67
CA ARG A 539 30.21 26.55 65.77
C ARG A 539 31.54 27.02 65.21
#